data_AF-A0A8X6GN71-F1
#
_entry.id   AF-A0A8X6GN71-F1
#
_cell.length_a   1.000
_cell.length_b   1.000
_cell.length_c   1.000
_cell.angle_alpha   90.00
_cell.angle_beta   90.00
_cell.angle_gamma   90.00
#
_symmetry.space_group_name_H-M   'P 1'
#
loop_
_entity.id
_entity.type
_entity.pdbx_description
1 polymer ?
#
loop_
_entity_poly.entity_id
_entity_poly.type
_entity_poly.pdbx_seq_one_letter_code
_entity_poly.pdbx_strand_id
1 'polypeptide(L)' 'MNFKELKEAFAPHGLILSAAVSAGRNTIDTAYDIPGMAKYLDFINVMAYDLHGSWEKTTGHNAPLYERPEESDAEKMLNV' A
#
# COMPACT_ATOMS: atom_id res chain seq x y z
N MET A 1 15.76 11.91 -6.05
CA MET A 1 16.31 11.16 -4.91
C MET A 1 15.59 9.83 -4.82
N ASN A 2 16.28 8.69 -4.91
CA ASN A 2 15.65 7.35 -4.90
C ASN A 2 15.89 6.60 -3.58
N PHE A 3 15.24 5.45 -3.37
CA PHE A 3 15.36 4.70 -2.10
C PHE A 3 16.79 4.23 -1.79
N LYS A 4 17.61 3.98 -2.82
CA LYS A 4 19.03 3.64 -2.65
C LYS A 4 19.78 4.79 -1.98
N GLU A 5 19.65 5.99 -2.52
CA GLU A 5 20.32 7.19 -1.98
C GLU A 5 19.90 7.49 -0.55
N LEU A 6 18.61 7.32 -0.23
CA LEU A 6 18.10 7.45 1.15
C LEU A 6 18.71 6.39 2.08
N LYS A 7 18.75 5.12 1.67
CA LYS A 7 19.30 4.04 2.48
C LYS A 7 20.81 4.22 2.72
N GLU A 8 21.55 4.65 1.69
CA GLU A 8 22.98 4.97 1.79
C GLU A 8 23.25 6.14 2.74
N ALA A 9 22.41 7.19 2.70
CA ALA A 9 22.53 8.32 3.62
C ALA A 9 22.18 7.96 5.07
N PHE A 10 21.25 7.02 5.28
CA PHE A 10 20.80 6.61 6.62
C PHE A 10 21.73 5.61 7.29
N ALA A 11 22.47 4.81 6.51
CA ALA A 11 23.31 3.72 7.01
C ALA A 11 24.39 4.17 8.02
N PRO A 12 25.14 5.27 7.82
CA PRO A 12 26.15 5.72 8.79
C PRO A 12 25.59 6.11 10.15
N HIS A 13 24.30 6.42 10.21
CA HIS A 13 23.61 6.87 11.41
C HIS A 13 22.77 5.77 12.08
N GLY A 14 22.74 4.56 11.50
CA GLY A 14 21.91 3.46 12.01
C GLY A 14 20.41 3.75 11.96
N LEU A 15 19.96 4.58 11.02
CA LEU A 15 18.55 4.95 10.89
C LEU A 15 17.78 3.93 10.05
N ILE A 16 16.50 3.77 10.39
CA ILE A 16 15.53 2.93 9.68
C ILE A 16 14.89 3.73 8.54
N LEU A 17 14.70 3.07 7.40
CA LEU A 17 13.96 3.60 6.27
C LEU A 17 12.73 2.71 5.99
N SER A 18 11.54 3.28 6.09
CA SER A 18 10.27 2.61 5.81
C SER A 18 9.35 3.49 4.96
N ALA A 19 8.32 2.89 4.34
CA ALA A 19 7.29 3.64 3.62
C ALA A 19 5.89 3.12 3.96
N ALA A 20 4.90 4.02 3.96
CA ALA A 20 3.49 3.67 3.92
C ALA A 20 3.03 3.60 2.45
N VAL A 21 2.39 2.50 2.05
CA VAL A 21 2.03 2.22 0.65
C VAL A 21 0.55 1.89 0.50
N SER A 22 -0.03 2.21 -0.65
CA SER A 22 -1.41 1.89 -0.98
C SER A 22 -1.64 0.38 -1.02
N ALA A 23 -2.80 -0.07 -0.55
CA ALA A 23 -3.30 -1.43 -0.77
C ALA A 23 -4.07 -1.58 -2.10
N GLY A 24 -4.41 -0.48 -2.77
CA GLY A 24 -5.17 -0.50 -4.02
C GLY A 24 -4.32 -0.93 -5.21
N ARG A 25 -4.73 -2.00 -5.89
CA ARG A 25 -4.00 -2.60 -7.03
C ARG A 25 -3.61 -1.59 -8.12
N ASN A 26 -4.51 -0.70 -8.50
CA ASN A 26 -4.23 0.31 -9.54
C ASN A 26 -3.07 1.23 -9.15
N THR A 27 -2.97 1.63 -7.87
CA THR A 27 -1.84 2.42 -7.38
C THR A 27 -0.58 1.57 -7.32
N ILE A 28 -0.68 0.34 -6.84
CA ILE A 28 0.47 -0.58 -6.75
C ILE A 28 1.12 -0.77 -8.12
N ASP A 29 0.32 -1.07 -9.14
CA ASP A 29 0.80 -1.39 -10.48
C ASP A 29 1.40 -0.18 -11.22
N THR A 30 1.02 1.05 -10.85
CA THR A 30 1.44 2.27 -11.58
C THR A 30 2.45 3.13 -10.84
N ALA A 31 2.48 3.09 -9.52
CA ALA A 31 3.28 4.01 -8.70
C ALA A 31 4.51 3.37 -8.05
N TYR A 32 4.59 2.04 -7.94
CA TYR A 32 5.60 1.37 -7.12
C TYR A 32 6.51 0.44 -7.92
N ASP A 33 7.83 0.66 -7.80
CA ASP A 33 8.84 -0.36 -8.11
C ASP A 33 8.98 -1.28 -6.89
N ILE A 34 8.11 -2.30 -6.79
CA ILE A 34 8.06 -3.21 -5.65
C ILE A 34 9.41 -3.90 -5.38
N PRO A 35 10.13 -4.46 -6.39
CA PRO A 35 11.46 -5.02 -6.18
C PRO A 35 12.47 -3.98 -5.67
N GLY A 36 12.47 -2.77 -6.23
CA GLY A 36 13.35 -1.68 -5.78
C GLY A 36 13.07 -1.24 -4.35
N MET A 37 11.78 -1.13 -3.99
CA MET A 37 11.34 -0.81 -2.63
C MET A 37 11.77 -1.87 -1.63
N ALA A 38 11.47 -3.15 -1.91
CA ALA A 38 11.79 -4.26 -1.03
C ALA A 38 13.32 -4.43 -0.81
N LYS A 39 14.14 -3.95 -1.74
CA LYS A 39 15.60 -3.98 -1.63
C LYS A 39 16.17 -2.97 -0.62
N TYR A 40 15.55 -1.80 -0.47
CA TYR A 40 16.14 -0.68 0.27
C TYR A 40 15.37 -0.28 1.53
N LEU A 41 14.07 -0.57 1.59
CA LEU A 41 13.26 -0.34 2.79
C LEU A 41 13.50 -1.47 3.80
N ASP A 42 13.59 -1.12 5.08
CA ASP A 42 13.69 -2.09 6.17
C ASP A 42 12.34 -2.82 6.40
N PHE A 43 11.23 -2.10 6.22
CA PHE A 43 9.89 -2.67 6.17
C PHE A 43 8.92 -1.73 5.43
N ILE A 44 7.77 -2.29 5.05
CA ILE A 44 6.71 -1.61 4.30
C ILE A 44 5.41 -1.71 5.11
N ASN A 45 4.79 -0.56 5.40
CA ASN A 45 3.48 -0.50 6.03
C ASN A 45 2.41 -0.38 4.94
N VAL A 46 1.64 -1.44 4.71
CA VAL A 46 0.51 -1.40 3.77
C VAL A 46 -0.65 -0.68 4.44
N MET A 47 -1.15 0.38 3.80
CA MET A 47 -2.34 1.13 4.24
C MET A 47 -3.61 0.33 3.87
N ALA A 48 -3.81 -0.79 4.55
CA ALA A 48 -4.95 -1.71 4.36
C ALA A 48 -6.24 -1.15 5.00
N TYR A 49 -6.58 0.09 4.65
CA TYR A 49 -7.74 0.84 5.12
C TYR A 49 -8.10 1.92 4.10
N ASP A 50 -9.20 2.65 4.31
CA ASP A 50 -9.78 3.60 3.37
C ASP A 50 -10.13 2.95 2.02
N LEU A 51 -10.54 1.69 2.07
CA LEU A 51 -10.91 0.88 0.90
C LEU A 51 -12.32 1.23 0.42
N HIS A 52 -13.19 1.65 1.34
CA HIS A 52 -14.50 2.23 1.08
C HIS A 52 -14.69 3.49 1.92
N GLY A 53 -15.47 4.45 1.42
CA GLY A 53 -15.66 5.71 2.13
C GLY A 53 -16.72 6.62 1.54
N SER A 54 -16.82 7.83 2.05
CA SER A 54 -17.87 8.80 1.69
C SER A 54 -17.82 9.28 0.25
N TRP A 55 -16.79 8.92 -0.52
CA TRP A 55 -16.65 9.23 -1.94
C TRP A 55 -17.45 8.27 -2.84
N GLU A 56 -17.99 7.18 -2.30
CA GLU A 56 -18.81 6.21 -3.01
C GLU A 56 -20.32 6.50 -2.82
N LYS A 57 -21.17 5.91 -3.68
CA LYS A 57 -22.63 6.03 -3.57
C LYS A 57 -23.27 4.98 -2.65
N THR A 58 -22.51 3.97 -2.27
CA THR A 58 -22.94 2.84 -1.45
C THR A 58 -22.00 2.73 -0.25
N THR A 59 -22.51 2.31 0.91
CA THR A 59 -21.68 2.07 2.08
C THR A 59 -20.86 0.81 1.93
N GLY A 60 -19.57 0.87 2.30
CA GLY A 60 -18.68 -0.29 2.40
C GLY A 60 -17.90 -0.29 3.73
N HIS A 61 -17.23 -1.40 4.03
CA HIS A 61 -16.40 -1.52 5.24
C HIS A 61 -15.07 -0.81 5.01
N ASN A 62 -14.49 -0.13 6.00
CA ASN A 62 -13.25 0.65 5.78
C ASN A 62 -12.05 -0.22 5.40
N ALA A 63 -11.98 -1.42 5.97
CA ALA A 63 -10.88 -2.37 5.82
C ALA A 63 -11.41 -3.83 5.82
N PRO A 64 -12.11 -4.28 4.77
CA PRO A 64 -12.58 -5.66 4.69
C PRO A 64 -11.41 -6.62 4.42
N LEU A 65 -11.37 -7.73 5.16
CA LEU A 65 -10.33 -8.76 5.05
C LEU A 65 -10.59 -9.77 3.93
N TYR A 66 -11.88 -10.03 3.63
CA TYR A 66 -12.31 -11.03 2.67
C TYR A 66 -13.47 -10.51 1.84
N GLU A 67 -13.54 -10.98 0.59
CA GLU A 67 -14.66 -10.70 -0.30
C GLU A 67 -16.00 -11.18 0.27
N ARG A 68 -17.07 -10.47 -0.09
CA ARG A 68 -18.45 -10.86 0.24
C ARG A 68 -19.22 -11.27 -1.02
N PRO A 69 -20.20 -12.19 -0.91
CA PRO A 69 -20.94 -12.70 -2.07
C PRO A 69 -21.63 -11.61 -2.91
N GLU A 70 -22.02 -10.51 -2.30
CA GLU A 70 -22.71 -9.38 -2.92
C GLU A 70 -21.79 -8.38 -3.63
N GLU A 71 -20.47 -8.54 -3.54
CA GLU A 71 -19.50 -7.60 -4.12
C GLU A 71 -19.31 -7.83 -5.62
N SER A 72 -19.26 -6.72 -6.37
CA SER A 72 -18.81 -6.71 -7.76
C SER A 72 -17.33 -7.08 -7.86
N ASP A 73 -16.89 -7.48 -9.06
CA ASP A 73 -15.48 -7.82 -9.31
C ASP A 73 -14.51 -6.67 -9.00
N ALA A 74 -14.97 -5.42 -9.11
CA ALA A 74 -14.18 -4.24 -8.74
C ALA A 74 -14.08 -4.08 -7.21
N GLU A 75 -15.17 -4.29 -6.49
CA GLU A 75 -15.19 -4.22 -5.01
C GLU A 75 -14.36 -5.35 -4.40
N LYS A 76 -14.32 -6.52 -5.05
CA LYS A 76 -13.46 -7.64 -4.62
C LYS A 76 -11.97 -7.29 -4.57
N MET A 77 -11.53 -6.33 -5.39
CA MET A 77 -10.15 -5.83 -5.40
C MET A 77 -9.85 -4.86 -4.24
N LEU A 78 -10.85 -4.51 -3.43
CA LEU A 78 -10.75 -3.61 -2.27
C LEU A 78 -10.82 -4.40 -0.95
N ASN A 79 -10.35 -5.64 -0.96
CA ASN A 79 -10.20 -6.52 0.22
C ASN A 79 -8.72 -6.87 0.43
N VAL A 80 -8.26 -6.88 1.69
CA VAL A 80 -6.83 -7.02 2.04
C VAL A 80 -6.62 -7.82 3.32
#